data_AF-A0A1C6XKI7-F1
#
_entry.id   AF-A0A1C6XKI7-F1
#
_cell.length_a   1.000
_cell.length_b   1.000
_cell.length_c   1.000
_cell.angle_alpha   90.00
_cell.angle_beta   90.00
_cell.angle_gamma   90.00
#
_symmetry.space_group_name_H-M   'P 1'
#
loop_
_entity.id
_entity.type
_entity.pdbx_description
1 polymer ?
#
loop_
_entity_poly.entity_id
_entity_poly.type
_entity_poly.pdbx_seq_one_letter_code
_entity_poly.pdbx_strand_id
1 'polypeptide(L)'
;MKIIKYTYSSIYTISKYNFVLNNTIQSILLKNIKNVNTVRNGKQFYGTGVSQKKDDEISCKYNNDNIKAKLANKDSPNNYKDIKVIENEKEGEEAAEEINCNDIIAVDFEGTNLGRYGKVCLMQIYTEIEKKDKVFEKYYIFDLLNKSVINSVKKIIENKKTLKVIHDCREDSSALYNQLDIKFENVYDTLRAHMLLLEKKKENDIYQVSFLNLLHDYLGVKDDCLNNIKKEMYKNDKIWEIRPLSKISIIYALKNVKYLLPIYKIFDKLISKKEVLEKSKDFVNYCFLNSRYKLPMDLAKRGNIIEAMLVSKSILNCVFKLNSTRKGIACTPSSVAQFNNVKVGDVVMCVVSNKSIDQKILYLCKHDDVYDYWNLKERPRGKFKPSIHENAVDPMIEFCDNENLS
;
A
#
# COMPACT_ATOMS: atom_id res chain seq x y z
N MET A 1 -14.55 -50.87 -37.07
CA MET A 1 -13.28 -50.58 -36.37
C MET A 1 -12.21 -50.23 -37.39
N LYS A 2 -12.02 -48.94 -37.71
CA LYS A 2 -10.92 -48.44 -38.56
C LYS A 2 -10.63 -46.97 -38.20
N ILE A 3 -9.54 -46.81 -37.43
CA ILE A 3 -8.48 -45.78 -37.48
C ILE A 3 -8.87 -44.38 -37.98
N ILE A 4 -8.88 -43.41 -37.06
CA ILE A 4 -8.87 -41.97 -37.35
C ILE A 4 -7.41 -41.47 -37.28
N LYS A 5 -6.96 -40.80 -38.35
CA LYS A 5 -5.74 -39.99 -38.39
C LYS A 5 -6.14 -38.52 -38.64
N TYR A 6 -5.51 -37.62 -37.88
CA TYR A 6 -5.64 -36.17 -37.97
C TYR A 6 -5.11 -35.59 -39.29
N THR A 7 -5.76 -34.54 -39.79
CA THR A 7 -5.09 -33.40 -40.44
C THR A 7 -5.87 -32.10 -40.21
N TYR A 8 -5.12 -31.04 -39.91
CA TYR A 8 -5.55 -29.66 -39.71
C TYR A 8 -5.43 -28.90 -41.04
N SER A 9 -6.40 -28.04 -41.38
CA SER A 9 -6.15 -26.86 -42.23
C SER A 9 -7.22 -25.80 -42.02
N SER A 10 -6.80 -24.64 -41.54
CA SER A 10 -7.57 -23.40 -41.39
C SER A 10 -7.58 -22.61 -42.70
N ILE A 11 -8.75 -22.18 -43.17
CA ILE A 11 -8.91 -21.10 -44.16
C ILE A 11 -10.00 -20.19 -43.63
N TYR A 12 -9.66 -18.94 -43.27
CA TYR A 12 -10.63 -17.86 -43.05
C TYR A 12 -10.37 -16.74 -44.04
N THR A 13 -11.40 -16.43 -44.80
CA THR A 13 -11.48 -15.37 -45.80
C THR A 13 -11.65 -14.01 -45.11
N ILE A 14 -10.82 -13.04 -45.46
CA ILE A 14 -10.88 -11.65 -44.97
C ILE A 14 -11.70 -10.81 -45.97
N SER A 15 -12.80 -10.20 -45.53
CA SER A 15 -13.42 -9.07 -46.23
C SER A 15 -13.13 -7.75 -45.51
N LYS A 16 -12.47 -6.85 -46.23
CA LYS A 16 -12.17 -5.45 -45.89
C LYS A 16 -13.43 -4.64 -45.57
N TYR A 17 -13.36 -3.78 -44.54
CA TYR A 17 -13.84 -2.40 -44.62
C TYR A 17 -12.93 -1.47 -43.82
N ASN A 18 -12.60 -0.34 -44.45
CA ASN A 18 -11.64 0.68 -44.03
C ASN A 18 -12.14 1.50 -42.83
N PHE A 19 -11.26 1.78 -41.87
CA PHE A 19 -11.36 2.97 -41.02
C PHE A 19 -10.01 3.68 -40.96
N VAL A 20 -10.08 4.99 -41.18
CA VAL A 20 -8.96 5.92 -41.31
C VAL A 20 -8.22 6.04 -39.97
N LEU A 21 -6.90 5.87 -40.01
CA LEU A 21 -6.00 6.00 -38.88
C LEU A 21 -5.84 7.47 -38.46
N ASN A 22 -5.87 7.71 -37.13
CA ASN A 22 -5.00 8.73 -36.53
C ASN A 22 -4.08 8.04 -35.52
N ASN A 23 -2.84 7.85 -36.00
CA ASN A 23 -1.71 7.21 -35.36
C ASN A 23 -0.80 8.28 -34.75
N THR A 24 -0.55 8.24 -33.44
CA THR A 24 0.77 8.66 -32.92
C THR A 24 1.14 8.09 -31.54
N ILE A 25 0.20 7.62 -30.72
CA ILE A 25 0.52 7.15 -29.35
C ILE A 25 0.67 5.61 -29.25
N GLN A 26 0.02 4.82 -30.12
CA GLN A 26 0.08 3.36 -30.03
C GLN A 26 1.42 2.73 -30.45
N SER A 27 2.23 3.40 -31.28
CA SER A 27 3.50 2.82 -31.76
C SER A 27 4.63 2.85 -30.72
N ILE A 28 4.54 3.73 -29.72
CA ILE A 28 5.52 3.81 -28.61
C ILE A 28 5.23 2.72 -27.57
N LEU A 29 3.95 2.42 -27.30
CA LEU A 29 3.57 1.41 -26.30
C LEU A 29 3.96 -0.02 -26.72
N LEU A 30 3.85 -0.35 -28.01
CA LEU A 30 4.17 -1.69 -28.52
C LEU A 30 5.66 -1.93 -28.76
N LYS A 31 6.47 -0.88 -28.92
CA LYS A 31 7.94 -1.01 -29.02
C LYS A 31 8.60 -1.32 -27.67
N ASN A 32 8.04 -0.82 -26.56
CA ASN A 32 8.61 -1.04 -25.23
C ASN A 32 8.35 -2.44 -24.65
N ILE A 33 7.39 -3.20 -25.19
CA ILE A 33 7.10 -4.57 -24.74
C ILE A 33 8.10 -5.59 -25.32
N LYS A 34 8.83 -5.26 -26.40
CA LYS A 34 9.80 -6.18 -27.03
C LYS A 34 11.23 -6.10 -26.48
N ASN A 35 11.56 -5.12 -25.64
CA ASN A 35 12.93 -4.88 -25.15
C ASN A 35 13.20 -5.31 -23.69
N VAL A 36 12.29 -6.02 -23.03
CA VAL A 36 12.49 -6.46 -21.63
C VAL A 36 13.37 -7.73 -21.53
N ASN A 37 13.80 -8.32 -22.66
CA ASN A 37 14.58 -9.57 -22.66
C ASN A 37 16.11 -9.43 -22.63
N THR A 38 16.68 -8.25 -22.37
CA THR A 38 18.13 -8.08 -22.29
C THR A 38 18.56 -7.09 -21.20
N VAL A 39 18.45 -7.48 -19.93
CA VAL A 39 19.45 -7.13 -18.90
C VAL A 39 19.49 -8.27 -17.87
N ARG A 40 20.35 -9.25 -18.11
CA ARG A 40 20.87 -10.16 -17.08
C ARG A 40 22.37 -9.93 -16.96
N ASN A 41 22.82 -9.96 -15.70
CA ASN A 41 24.20 -10.10 -15.20
C ASN A 41 24.99 -8.81 -14.97
N GLY A 42 25.44 -8.64 -13.71
CA GLY A 42 26.47 -7.68 -13.34
C GLY A 42 26.28 -6.98 -11.99
N LYS A 43 26.03 -7.70 -10.89
CA LYS A 43 26.41 -7.17 -9.56
C LYS A 43 27.87 -7.52 -9.34
N GLN A 44 28.75 -6.54 -9.56
CA GLN A 44 30.14 -6.63 -9.16
C GLN A 44 30.42 -5.45 -8.23
N PHE A 45 30.74 -5.78 -6.98
CA PHE A 45 31.38 -4.89 -6.03
C PHE A 45 32.70 -4.39 -6.61
N TYR A 46 32.94 -3.08 -6.57
CA TYR A 46 34.24 -2.50 -6.26
C TYR A 46 34.03 -1.10 -5.69
N GLY A 47 34.54 -0.87 -4.49
CA GLY A 47 34.80 0.46 -3.98
C GLY A 47 36.10 1.00 -4.58
N THR A 48 36.10 2.27 -4.93
CA THR A 48 37.24 3.19 -4.86
C THR A 48 36.67 4.61 -4.91
N GLY A 49 37.12 5.46 -3.99
CA GLY A 49 36.75 6.87 -3.97
C GLY A 49 37.32 7.64 -5.15
N VAL A 50 36.73 8.80 -5.45
CA VAL A 50 37.41 10.06 -5.81
C VAL A 50 36.38 11.17 -6.05
N SER A 51 36.61 12.27 -5.34
CA SER A 51 36.35 13.68 -5.63
C SER A 51 34.94 14.23 -5.86
N GLN A 52 34.65 15.22 -5.02
CA GLN A 52 33.59 16.21 -5.09
C GLN A 52 33.52 16.92 -6.45
N LYS A 53 32.31 17.03 -6.99
CA LYS A 53 31.91 18.20 -7.78
C LYS A 53 30.61 18.75 -7.18
N LYS A 54 30.64 20.05 -6.88
CA LYS A 54 29.52 20.88 -6.49
C LYS A 54 28.54 20.93 -7.66
N ASP A 55 27.29 20.58 -7.42
CA ASP A 55 26.17 20.92 -8.29
C ASP A 55 25.14 21.71 -7.47
N ASP A 56 24.60 22.72 -8.14
CA ASP A 56 24.08 23.95 -7.57
C ASP A 56 22.80 23.81 -6.73
N GLU A 57 22.75 24.56 -5.63
CA GLU A 57 21.57 24.78 -4.79
C GLU A 57 20.48 25.55 -5.58
N ILE A 58 19.48 24.84 -6.09
CA ILE A 58 18.22 25.49 -6.48
C ILE A 58 17.38 25.70 -5.22
N SER A 59 17.58 26.87 -4.60
CA SER A 59 16.75 27.35 -3.50
C SER A 59 15.36 27.76 -4.00
N CYS A 60 14.33 26.99 -3.67
CA CYS A 60 12.95 27.44 -3.80
C CYS A 60 12.58 28.27 -2.56
N LYS A 61 12.75 29.60 -2.64
CA LYS A 61 12.23 30.54 -1.64
C LYS A 61 10.69 30.53 -1.69
N TYR A 62 10.05 30.19 -0.57
CA TYR A 62 8.61 30.34 -0.40
C TYR A 62 8.33 31.54 0.52
N ASN A 63 7.71 32.58 -0.04
CA ASN A 63 7.17 33.68 0.75
C ASN A 63 5.83 33.25 1.38
N ASN A 64 5.75 33.35 2.70
CA ASN A 64 4.53 33.24 3.48
C ASN A 64 3.78 34.56 3.39
N ASP A 65 2.72 34.63 2.57
CA ASP A 65 1.73 35.69 2.68
C ASP A 65 0.32 35.10 2.83
N ASN A 66 -0.32 35.54 3.92
CA ASN A 66 -1.70 35.27 4.30
C ASN A 66 -2.66 35.77 3.22
N ILE A 67 -3.37 34.86 2.54
CA ILE A 67 -4.44 35.22 1.60
C ILE A 67 -5.69 34.40 1.89
N LYS A 68 -6.74 35.09 2.36
CA LYS A 68 -8.13 34.62 2.38
C LYS A 68 -8.54 34.28 0.94
N ALA A 69 -8.96 33.04 0.70
CA ALA A 69 -9.27 32.55 -0.64
C ALA A 69 -10.50 33.27 -1.24
N LYS A 70 -10.23 34.18 -2.19
CA LYS A 70 -11.08 34.43 -3.36
C LYS A 70 -10.21 34.15 -4.58
N LEU A 71 -10.46 33.03 -5.27
CA LEU A 71 -9.76 32.64 -6.50
C LEU A 71 -10.38 33.38 -7.69
N ALA A 72 -9.63 34.31 -8.28
CA ALA A 72 -9.91 34.89 -9.58
C ALA A 72 -9.02 34.24 -10.66
N ASN A 73 -9.60 34.01 -11.84
CA ASN A 73 -8.99 33.39 -13.02
C ASN A 73 -7.85 34.23 -13.64
N LYS A 74 -6.78 33.59 -14.12
CA LYS A 74 -6.52 33.37 -15.57
C LYS A 74 -5.16 32.68 -15.85
N ASP A 75 -5.24 31.73 -16.80
CA ASP A 75 -4.24 31.30 -17.78
C ASP A 75 -3.04 30.41 -17.36
N SER A 76 -3.38 29.20 -16.91
CA SER A 76 -2.71 27.93 -17.28
C SER A 76 -3.75 26.79 -17.19
N PRO A 77 -3.73 25.72 -18.02
CA PRO A 77 -4.73 24.66 -17.95
C PRO A 77 -4.40 23.70 -16.79
N ASN A 78 -4.51 24.20 -15.57
CA ASN A 78 -4.43 23.38 -14.37
C ASN A 78 -5.80 22.73 -14.15
N ASN A 79 -5.86 21.41 -14.37
CA ASN A 79 -7.06 20.55 -14.41
C ASN A 79 -7.79 20.36 -13.06
N TYR A 80 -7.68 21.31 -12.12
CA TYR A 80 -8.15 21.18 -10.73
C TYR A 80 -9.51 21.86 -10.46
N LYS A 81 -10.39 22.00 -11.46
CA LYS A 81 -11.63 22.80 -11.32
C LYS A 81 -12.69 22.20 -10.39
N ASP A 82 -12.68 20.89 -10.13
CA ASP A 82 -13.75 20.22 -9.37
C ASP A 82 -13.23 19.50 -8.10
N ILE A 83 -12.66 20.25 -7.16
CA ILE A 83 -12.35 19.75 -5.80
C ILE A 83 -13.44 20.23 -4.84
N LYS A 84 -14.19 19.30 -4.22
CA LYS A 84 -15.18 19.59 -3.17
C LYS A 84 -14.62 19.19 -1.81
N VAL A 85 -14.33 20.19 -0.97
CA VAL A 85 -14.01 19.96 0.46
C VAL A 85 -15.32 19.90 1.22
N ILE A 86 -15.50 18.86 2.02
CA ILE A 86 -16.73 18.57 2.76
C ILE A 86 -16.50 18.88 4.23
N GLU A 87 -17.16 19.93 4.72
CA GLU A 87 -16.94 20.44 6.08
C GLU A 87 -18.18 20.35 6.97
N ASN A 88 -19.33 19.93 6.44
CA ASN A 88 -20.56 19.78 7.22
C ASN A 88 -21.44 18.62 6.74
N GLU A 89 -22.41 18.26 7.58
CA GLU A 89 -23.34 17.14 7.35
C GLU A 89 -24.11 17.28 6.03
N LYS A 90 -24.69 18.45 5.74
CA LYS A 90 -25.48 18.67 4.52
C LYS A 90 -24.66 18.42 3.26
N GLU A 91 -23.48 19.02 3.18
CA GLU A 91 -22.55 18.81 2.07
C GLU A 91 -22.11 17.35 1.95
N GLY A 92 -21.94 16.68 3.09
CA GLY A 92 -21.58 15.26 3.18
C GLY A 92 -22.67 14.37 2.62
N GLU A 93 -23.93 14.62 2.97
CA GLU A 93 -25.08 13.87 2.46
C GLU A 93 -25.21 14.02 0.94
N GLU A 94 -25.17 15.25 0.43
CA GLU A 94 -25.21 15.51 -1.02
C GLU A 94 -24.03 14.83 -1.75
N ALA A 95 -22.83 14.88 -1.16
CA ALA A 95 -21.65 14.22 -1.73
C ALA A 95 -21.79 12.70 -1.71
N ALA A 96 -22.33 12.11 -0.64
CA ALA A 96 -22.53 10.67 -0.55
C ALA A 96 -23.54 10.17 -1.58
N GLU A 97 -24.64 10.89 -1.82
CA GLU A 97 -25.60 10.56 -2.88
C GLU A 97 -24.95 10.61 -4.27
N GLU A 98 -24.18 11.65 -4.56
CA GLU A 98 -23.50 11.81 -5.85
C GLU A 98 -22.42 10.74 -6.07
N ILE A 99 -21.58 10.50 -5.05
CA ILE A 99 -20.49 9.50 -5.12
C ILE A 99 -21.07 8.10 -5.32
N ASN A 100 -22.14 7.75 -4.61
CA ASN A 100 -22.77 6.44 -4.70
C ASN A 100 -23.52 6.20 -6.02
N CYS A 101 -23.71 7.22 -6.86
CA CYS A 101 -24.18 7.03 -8.24
C CYS A 101 -23.11 6.42 -9.16
N ASN A 102 -21.84 6.36 -8.72
CA ASN A 102 -20.76 5.76 -9.48
C ASN A 102 -20.63 4.26 -9.19
N ASP A 103 -20.38 3.47 -10.22
CA ASP A 103 -20.09 2.03 -10.09
C ASP A 103 -18.74 1.78 -9.41
N ILE A 104 -17.78 2.68 -9.63
CA ILE A 104 -16.41 2.58 -9.16
C ILE A 104 -15.89 3.95 -8.73
N ILE A 105 -15.18 3.97 -7.61
CA ILE A 105 -14.52 5.16 -7.08
C ILE A 105 -13.11 4.79 -6.61
N ALA A 106 -12.18 5.74 -6.66
CA ALA A 106 -10.89 5.62 -6.01
C ALA A 106 -10.93 6.31 -4.65
N VAL A 107 -10.36 5.67 -3.63
CA VAL A 107 -10.37 6.17 -2.25
C VAL A 107 -9.01 5.98 -1.59
N ASP A 108 -8.62 6.94 -0.76
CA ASP A 108 -7.45 6.88 0.11
C ASP A 108 -7.74 7.60 1.44
N PHE A 109 -6.97 7.29 2.48
CA PHE A 109 -7.12 7.91 3.79
C PHE A 109 -5.78 8.37 4.35
N GLU A 110 -5.85 9.40 5.19
CA GLU A 110 -4.66 9.98 5.80
C GLU A 110 -4.87 10.25 7.28
N GLY A 111 -3.80 10.13 8.07
CA GLY A 111 -3.88 10.28 9.51
C GLY A 111 -2.55 10.15 10.25
N THR A 112 -2.58 10.48 11.54
CA THR A 112 -1.45 10.32 12.46
C THR A 112 -1.34 8.86 12.88
N ASN A 113 -0.23 8.19 12.56
CA ASN A 113 -0.04 6.76 12.80
C ASN A 113 -1.26 5.92 12.37
N LEU A 114 -1.78 6.20 11.16
CA LEU A 114 -3.01 5.62 10.64
C LEU A 114 -3.05 4.10 10.89
N GLY A 115 -4.19 3.64 11.41
CA GLY A 115 -4.38 2.27 11.89
C GLY A 115 -5.09 2.25 13.23
N ARG A 116 -5.15 1.09 13.88
CA ARG A 116 -5.98 0.84 15.07
C ARG A 116 -5.80 1.83 16.23
N TYR A 117 -4.55 2.17 16.57
CA TYR A 117 -4.21 3.00 17.74
C TYR A 117 -3.85 4.45 17.36
N GLY A 118 -3.98 4.80 16.08
CA GLY A 118 -3.72 6.13 15.57
C GLY A 118 -4.98 6.97 15.48
N LYS A 119 -4.98 7.87 14.50
CA LYS A 119 -6.09 8.76 14.24
C LYS A 119 -6.28 8.98 12.74
N VAL A 120 -7.40 8.52 12.20
CA VAL A 120 -7.81 8.87 10.83
C VAL A 120 -8.28 10.33 10.80
N CYS A 121 -7.79 11.09 9.84
CA CYS A 121 -8.00 12.54 9.80
C CYS A 121 -8.66 13.01 8.50
N LEU A 122 -8.45 12.29 7.40
CA LEU A 122 -8.90 12.70 6.08
C LEU A 122 -9.28 11.46 5.25
N MET A 123 -10.33 11.58 4.44
CA MET A 123 -10.64 10.66 3.35
C MET A 123 -10.65 11.45 2.05
N GLN A 124 -10.04 10.91 1.01
CA GLN A 124 -10.10 11.48 -0.34
C GLN A 124 -10.79 10.52 -1.27
N ILE A 125 -11.58 11.06 -2.19
CA ILE A 125 -12.26 10.28 -3.22
C ILE A 125 -12.00 10.93 -4.57
N TYR A 126 -11.74 10.09 -5.57
CA TYR A 126 -11.70 10.47 -6.97
C TYR A 126 -12.76 9.68 -7.74
N THR A 127 -13.52 10.40 -8.56
CA THR A 127 -14.50 9.85 -9.48
C THR A 127 -14.22 10.38 -10.88
N GLU A 128 -14.40 9.55 -11.89
CA GLU A 128 -14.33 9.98 -13.29
C GLU A 128 -15.50 9.41 -14.08
N ILE A 129 -16.08 10.24 -14.95
CA ILE A 129 -17.16 9.81 -15.86
C ILE A 129 -16.73 10.14 -17.29
N GLU A 130 -16.73 9.12 -18.13
CA GLU A 130 -16.48 9.25 -19.57
C GLU A 130 -17.80 9.53 -20.30
N LYS A 131 -17.92 10.68 -20.96
CA LYS A 131 -19.06 11.03 -21.83
C LYS A 131 -18.56 11.67 -23.13
N LYS A 132 -18.94 11.10 -24.28
CA LYS A 132 -18.62 11.63 -25.62
C LYS A 132 -17.12 11.96 -25.77
N ASP A 133 -16.27 10.99 -25.44
CA ASP A 133 -14.80 11.10 -25.49
C ASP A 133 -14.18 12.19 -24.61
N LYS A 134 -14.92 12.66 -23.59
CA LYS A 134 -14.42 13.55 -22.55
C LYS A 134 -14.50 12.87 -21.18
N VAL A 135 -13.43 13.00 -20.42
CA VAL A 135 -13.35 12.57 -19.02
C VAL A 135 -13.74 13.75 -18.13
N PHE A 136 -14.75 13.56 -17.29
CA PHE A 136 -15.13 14.52 -16.25
C PHE A 136 -14.59 13.99 -14.92
N GLU A 137 -13.55 14.64 -14.42
CA GLU A 137 -12.89 14.30 -13.15
C GLU A 137 -13.51 15.09 -12.01
N LYS A 138 -13.72 14.46 -10.85
CA LYS A 138 -14.12 15.15 -9.62
C LYS A 138 -13.40 14.57 -8.41
N TYR A 139 -13.04 15.45 -7.49
CA TYR A 139 -12.32 15.12 -6.26
C TYR A 139 -13.13 15.55 -5.06
N TYR A 140 -13.15 14.71 -4.02
CA TYR A 140 -13.77 15.02 -2.74
C TYR A 140 -12.77 14.85 -1.62
N ILE A 141 -12.82 15.74 -0.63
CA ILE A 141 -12.01 15.67 0.57
C ILE A 141 -12.96 15.77 1.76
N PHE A 142 -13.02 14.70 2.57
CA PHE A 142 -13.81 14.66 3.80
C PHE A 142 -12.88 14.85 4.99
N ASP A 143 -13.13 15.89 5.79
CA ASP A 143 -12.42 16.11 7.04
C ASP A 143 -12.97 15.22 8.16
N LEU A 144 -12.30 14.09 8.41
CA LEU A 144 -12.74 13.11 9.41
C LEU A 144 -12.50 13.54 10.87
N LEU A 145 -11.84 14.68 11.09
CA LEU A 145 -11.80 15.30 12.42
C LEU A 145 -13.15 15.92 12.78
N ASN A 146 -13.96 16.25 11.77
CA ASN A 146 -15.30 16.74 11.96
C ASN A 146 -16.30 15.56 12.04
N LYS A 147 -16.89 15.35 13.22
CA LYS A 147 -17.82 14.23 13.42
C LYS A 147 -19.07 14.30 12.54
N SER A 148 -19.46 15.49 12.09
CA SER A 148 -20.68 15.68 11.27
C SER A 148 -20.61 14.98 9.91
N VAL A 149 -19.41 14.71 9.38
CA VAL A 149 -19.27 14.05 8.07
C VAL A 149 -19.11 12.53 8.15
N ILE A 150 -18.95 11.96 9.36
CA ILE A 150 -18.68 10.52 9.55
C ILE A 150 -19.83 9.66 9.03
N ASN A 151 -21.09 10.10 9.21
CA ASN A 151 -22.26 9.35 8.72
C ASN A 151 -22.26 9.25 7.19
N SER A 152 -21.93 10.33 6.50
CA SER A 152 -21.85 10.36 5.04
C SER A 152 -20.69 9.50 4.52
N VAL A 153 -19.55 9.51 5.22
CA VAL A 153 -18.42 8.61 4.95
C VAL A 153 -18.83 7.14 5.10
N LYS A 154 -19.53 6.79 6.20
CA LYS A 154 -20.06 5.45 6.43
C LYS A 154 -20.98 5.01 5.29
N LYS A 155 -21.90 5.88 4.83
CA LYS A 155 -22.78 5.62 3.68
C LYS A 155 -22.04 5.29 2.39
N ILE A 156 -20.89 5.91 2.14
CA ILE A 156 -20.06 5.65 0.95
C ILE A 156 -19.27 4.34 1.12
N ILE A 157 -18.60 4.19 2.25
CA ILE A 157 -17.63 3.11 2.48
C ILE A 157 -18.33 1.75 2.71
N GLU A 158 -19.49 1.73 3.35
CA GLU A 158 -20.29 0.51 3.56
C GLU A 158 -21.18 0.15 2.35
N ASN A 159 -21.28 1.02 1.33
CA ASN A 159 -22.08 0.73 0.15
C ASN A 159 -21.46 -0.41 -0.67
N LYS A 160 -22.15 -1.56 -0.69
CA LYS A 160 -21.71 -2.77 -1.41
C LYS A 160 -21.83 -2.68 -2.92
N LYS A 161 -22.62 -1.73 -3.46
CA LYS A 161 -22.82 -1.57 -4.91
C LYS A 161 -21.65 -0.86 -5.56
N THR A 162 -21.15 0.20 -4.94
CA THR A 162 -20.00 0.96 -5.42
C THR A 162 -18.70 0.23 -5.10
N LEU A 163 -17.84 0.05 -6.10
CA LEU A 163 -16.52 -0.55 -5.95
C LEU A 163 -15.51 0.48 -5.49
N LYS A 164 -14.77 0.19 -4.42
CA LYS A 164 -13.73 1.07 -3.89
C LYS A 164 -12.36 0.55 -4.28
N VAL A 165 -11.67 1.29 -5.14
CA VAL A 165 -10.28 1.02 -5.53
C VAL A 165 -9.35 1.76 -4.58
N ILE A 166 -8.38 1.05 -4.03
CA ILE A 166 -7.40 1.56 -3.05
C ILE A 166 -6.06 0.83 -3.21
N HIS A 167 -4.99 1.34 -2.61
CA HIS A 167 -3.69 0.67 -2.55
C HIS A 167 -3.29 0.39 -1.11
N ASP A 168 -3.12 -0.89 -0.73
CA ASP A 168 -2.76 -1.33 0.63
C ASP A 168 -3.72 -0.87 1.74
N CYS A 169 -4.99 -1.30 1.67
CA CYS A 169 -6.06 -0.89 2.58
C CYS A 169 -5.98 -1.37 4.04
N ARG A 170 -4.87 -2.00 4.45
CA ARG A 170 -4.78 -2.66 5.77
C ARG A 170 -4.90 -1.65 6.91
N GLU A 171 -4.10 -0.58 6.89
CA GLU A 171 -4.18 0.42 7.95
C GLU A 171 -5.46 1.27 7.85
N ASP A 172 -5.97 1.50 6.63
CA ASP A 172 -7.24 2.21 6.40
C ASP A 172 -8.43 1.45 6.98
N SER A 173 -8.56 0.17 6.64
CA SER A 173 -9.61 -0.70 7.16
C SER A 173 -9.54 -0.83 8.68
N SER A 174 -8.33 -0.88 9.22
CA SER A 174 -8.12 -0.90 10.67
C SER A 174 -8.58 0.39 11.34
N ALA A 175 -8.24 1.55 10.78
CA ALA A 175 -8.65 2.83 11.31
C ALA A 175 -10.18 3.02 11.22
N LEU A 176 -10.77 2.72 10.06
CA LEU A 176 -12.21 2.80 9.84
C LEU A 176 -13.00 1.94 10.84
N TYR A 177 -12.61 0.69 11.02
CA TYR A 177 -13.32 -0.23 11.90
C TYR A 177 -13.11 0.12 13.38
N ASN A 178 -11.85 0.27 13.81
CA ASN A 178 -11.53 0.40 15.23
C ASN A 178 -11.78 1.81 15.81
N GLN A 179 -11.79 2.85 14.96
CA GLN A 179 -11.97 4.23 15.42
C GLN A 179 -13.37 4.78 15.11
N LEU A 180 -13.98 4.38 13.98
CA LEU A 180 -15.22 4.97 13.48
C LEU A 180 -16.39 3.97 13.39
N ASP A 181 -16.18 2.69 13.70
CA ASP A 181 -17.16 1.61 13.51
C ASP A 181 -17.72 1.58 12.07
N ILE A 182 -16.84 1.74 11.09
CA ILE A 182 -17.16 1.68 9.66
C ILE A 182 -16.57 0.41 9.04
N LYS A 183 -17.41 -0.37 8.36
CA LYS A 183 -16.98 -1.56 7.62
C LYS A 183 -16.55 -1.20 6.20
N PHE A 184 -15.36 -1.63 5.80
CA PHE A 184 -14.87 -1.37 4.46
C PHE A 184 -15.38 -2.44 3.49
N GLU A 185 -16.42 -2.11 2.71
CA GLU A 185 -17.13 -3.07 1.85
C GLU A 185 -16.69 -2.99 0.39
N ASN A 186 -16.84 -4.06 -0.41
CA ASN A 186 -16.58 -4.08 -1.86
C ASN A 186 -15.26 -3.37 -2.28
N VAL A 187 -14.13 -3.89 -1.82
CA VAL A 187 -12.81 -3.28 -1.98
C VAL A 187 -11.98 -4.02 -3.02
N TYR A 188 -11.40 -3.28 -3.96
CA TYR A 188 -10.36 -3.75 -4.87
C TYR A 188 -9.03 -3.11 -4.46
N ASP A 189 -8.12 -3.94 -3.97
CA ASP A 189 -6.79 -3.49 -3.55
C ASP A 189 -5.77 -3.71 -4.68
N THR A 190 -5.18 -2.62 -5.17
CA THR A 190 -4.20 -2.64 -6.26
C THR A 190 -2.88 -3.31 -5.87
N LEU A 191 -2.49 -3.28 -4.59
CA LEU A 191 -1.33 -4.04 -4.11
C LEU A 191 -1.62 -5.54 -4.18
N ARG A 192 -2.84 -5.95 -3.80
CA ARG A 192 -3.24 -7.37 -3.92
C ARG A 192 -3.30 -7.82 -5.37
N ALA A 193 -3.81 -6.99 -6.28
CA ALA A 193 -3.80 -7.26 -7.71
C ALA A 193 -2.37 -7.46 -8.24
N HIS A 194 -1.42 -6.61 -7.80
CA HIS A 194 -0.02 -6.74 -8.16
C HIS A 194 0.58 -8.06 -7.67
N MET A 195 0.40 -8.40 -6.39
CA MET A 195 0.90 -9.65 -5.83
C MET A 195 0.37 -10.89 -6.56
N LEU A 196 -0.92 -10.90 -6.91
CA LEU A 196 -1.53 -11.97 -7.71
C LEU A 196 -0.93 -12.07 -9.12
N LEU A 197 -0.55 -10.94 -9.72
CA LEU A 197 0.14 -10.95 -11.02
C LEU A 197 1.54 -11.56 -10.91
N LEU A 198 2.29 -11.25 -9.85
CA LEU A 198 3.60 -11.87 -9.59
C LEU A 198 3.46 -13.39 -9.38
N GLU A 199 2.45 -13.81 -8.60
CA GLU A 199 2.13 -15.22 -8.38
C GLU A 199 1.85 -15.95 -9.70
N LYS A 200 1.01 -15.37 -10.58
CA LYS A 200 0.69 -15.96 -11.89
C LYS A 200 1.90 -16.03 -12.83
N LYS A 201 2.80 -15.05 -12.76
CA LYS A 201 4.06 -15.05 -13.51
C LYS A 201 5.09 -16.03 -12.94
N LYS A 202 4.79 -16.71 -11.83
CA LYS A 202 5.71 -17.61 -11.11
C LYS A 202 7.02 -16.92 -10.75
N GLU A 203 6.93 -15.65 -10.36
CA GLU A 203 8.08 -14.95 -9.81
C GLU A 203 8.42 -15.53 -8.43
N ASN A 204 9.71 -15.80 -8.20
CA ASN A 204 10.16 -16.44 -6.96
C ASN A 204 10.02 -15.53 -5.74
N ASP A 205 10.04 -14.21 -5.96
CA ASP A 205 10.03 -13.19 -4.91
C ASP A 205 8.73 -12.38 -5.00
N ILE A 206 7.68 -12.82 -4.30
CA ILE A 206 6.46 -12.02 -4.13
C ILE A 206 6.75 -10.93 -3.11
N TYR A 207 6.64 -9.67 -3.53
CA TYR A 207 6.92 -8.50 -2.69
C TYR A 207 5.78 -7.51 -2.66
N GLN A 208 5.85 -6.57 -1.72
CA GLN A 208 4.92 -5.46 -1.63
C GLN A 208 5.49 -4.24 -2.33
N VAL A 209 4.87 -3.86 -3.45
CA VAL A 209 5.25 -2.66 -4.19
C VAL A 209 4.66 -1.43 -3.52
N SER A 210 5.41 -0.34 -3.45
CA SER A 210 4.88 0.95 -2.98
C SER A 210 3.97 1.56 -4.05
N PHE A 211 3.03 2.42 -3.65
CA PHE A 211 2.19 3.11 -4.62
C PHE A 211 2.99 3.87 -5.68
N LEU A 212 4.04 4.60 -5.26
CA LEU A 212 4.88 5.35 -6.20
C LEU A 212 5.61 4.44 -7.21
N ASN A 213 6.17 3.32 -6.75
CA ASN A 213 6.81 2.36 -7.65
C ASN A 213 5.78 1.74 -8.60
N LEU A 214 4.57 1.47 -8.11
CA LEU A 214 3.47 0.99 -8.93
C LEU A 214 3.09 2.00 -10.02
N LEU A 215 3.03 3.29 -9.71
CA LEU A 215 2.79 4.35 -10.70
C LEU A 215 3.91 4.41 -11.74
N HIS A 216 5.16 4.31 -11.30
CA HIS A 216 6.30 4.29 -12.20
C HIS A 216 6.24 3.09 -13.16
N ASP A 217 6.05 1.89 -12.62
CA ASP A 217 6.18 0.65 -13.38
C ASP A 217 5.02 0.45 -14.38
N TYR A 218 3.82 0.93 -14.04
CA TYR A 218 2.63 0.69 -14.86
C TYR A 218 2.14 1.91 -15.65
N LEU A 219 2.42 3.13 -15.19
CA LEU A 219 2.00 4.38 -15.87
C LEU A 219 3.18 5.23 -16.36
N GLY A 220 4.43 4.90 -16.00
CA GLY A 220 5.60 5.72 -16.35
C GLY A 220 5.65 7.06 -15.61
N VAL A 221 4.84 7.24 -14.56
CA VAL A 221 4.77 8.49 -13.79
C VAL A 221 5.94 8.55 -12.82
N LYS A 222 6.83 9.51 -13.04
CA LYS A 222 7.90 9.89 -12.10
C LYS A 222 7.50 11.18 -11.43
N ASP A 223 7.29 11.13 -10.12
CA ASP A 223 6.83 12.29 -9.36
C ASP A 223 7.76 12.52 -8.17
N ASP A 224 8.89 13.16 -8.44
CA ASP A 224 9.85 13.55 -7.40
C ASP A 224 9.23 14.50 -6.38
N CYS A 225 8.18 15.23 -6.76
CA CYS A 225 7.42 16.06 -5.84
C CYS A 225 6.69 15.22 -4.79
N LEU A 226 6.06 14.08 -5.13
CA LEU A 226 5.44 13.18 -4.15
C LEU A 226 6.46 12.71 -3.10
N ASN A 227 7.67 12.37 -3.52
CA ASN A 227 8.75 11.98 -2.60
C ASN A 227 9.18 13.11 -1.67
N ASN A 228 9.34 14.33 -2.18
CA ASN A 228 9.74 15.48 -1.38
C ASN A 228 8.65 15.88 -0.38
N ILE A 229 7.39 15.84 -0.79
CA ILE A 229 6.26 16.11 0.10
C ILE A 229 6.21 15.07 1.22
N LYS A 230 6.39 13.78 0.87
CA LYS A 230 6.42 12.69 1.85
C LYS A 230 7.55 12.87 2.88
N LYS A 231 8.73 13.33 2.45
CA LYS A 231 9.86 13.66 3.36
C LYS A 231 9.51 14.78 4.34
N GLU A 232 8.87 15.85 3.88
CA GLU A 232 8.43 16.93 4.78
C GLU A 232 7.35 16.45 5.76
N MET A 233 6.43 15.60 5.30
CA MET A 233 5.43 14.98 6.17
C MET A 233 6.05 14.07 7.23
N TYR A 234 7.13 13.36 6.92
CA TYR A 234 7.84 12.55 7.93
C TYR A 234 8.42 13.35 9.09
N LYS A 235 8.64 14.67 8.93
CA LYS A 235 9.12 15.53 10.01
C LYS A 235 8.04 15.89 11.03
N ASN A 236 6.77 15.83 10.62
CA ASN A 236 5.62 16.17 11.46
C ASN A 236 4.55 15.08 11.35
N ASP A 237 4.57 14.15 12.29
CA ASP A 237 3.64 13.02 12.35
C ASP A 237 2.17 13.44 12.51
N LYS A 238 1.91 14.68 12.95
CA LYS A 238 0.58 15.27 13.13
C LYS A 238 0.15 16.19 11.99
N ILE A 239 0.85 16.20 10.85
CA ILE A 239 0.52 17.11 9.74
C ILE A 239 -0.95 17.00 9.28
N TRP A 240 -1.52 15.81 9.35
CA TRP A 240 -2.91 15.54 8.97
C TRP A 240 -3.95 16.02 9.98
N GLU A 241 -3.54 16.38 11.19
CA GLU A 241 -4.40 16.96 12.22
C GLU A 241 -4.51 18.48 12.13
N ILE A 242 -3.60 19.13 11.39
CA ILE A 242 -3.53 20.59 11.28
C ILE A 242 -4.63 21.11 10.34
N ARG A 243 -5.31 22.18 10.76
CA ARG A 243 -6.31 22.90 9.95
C ARG A 243 -6.00 24.41 9.90
N PRO A 244 -6.21 25.08 8.75
CA PRO A 244 -6.57 24.50 7.46
C PRO A 244 -5.46 23.61 6.89
N LEU A 245 -5.80 22.65 6.02
CA LEU A 245 -4.82 21.80 5.37
C LEU A 245 -3.89 22.64 4.48
N SER A 246 -2.60 22.30 4.49
CA SER A 246 -1.64 22.96 3.60
C SER A 246 -1.94 22.58 2.14
N LYS A 247 -1.64 23.48 1.20
CA LYS A 247 -1.76 23.21 -0.25
C LYS A 247 -0.98 21.95 -0.66
N ILE A 248 0.18 21.76 -0.04
CA ILE A 248 1.06 20.62 -0.30
C ILE A 248 0.40 19.30 0.13
N SER A 249 -0.20 19.27 1.33
CA SER A 249 -0.94 18.11 1.84
C SER A 249 -2.12 17.77 0.95
N ILE A 250 -2.86 18.78 0.48
CA ILE A 250 -3.99 18.57 -0.46
C ILE A 250 -3.49 17.96 -1.77
N ILE A 251 -2.44 18.51 -2.38
CA ILE A 251 -1.88 17.98 -3.63
C ILE A 251 -1.43 16.53 -3.46
N TYR A 252 -0.77 16.20 -2.35
CA TYR A 252 -0.36 14.84 -2.04
C TYR A 252 -1.56 13.89 -1.96
N ALA A 253 -2.55 14.24 -1.15
CA ALA A 253 -3.73 13.42 -0.92
C ALA A 253 -4.52 13.17 -2.22
N LEU A 254 -4.69 14.20 -3.06
CA LEU A 254 -5.39 14.07 -4.34
C LEU A 254 -4.62 13.22 -5.36
N LYS A 255 -3.28 13.25 -5.34
CA LYS A 255 -2.46 12.39 -6.21
C LYS A 255 -2.56 10.92 -5.83
N ASN A 256 -2.73 10.58 -4.56
CA ASN A 256 -2.90 9.19 -4.13
C ASN A 256 -4.18 8.55 -4.69
N VAL A 257 -5.24 9.32 -4.93
CA VAL A 257 -6.48 8.80 -5.51
C VAL A 257 -6.55 8.90 -7.05
N LYS A 258 -5.95 9.94 -7.64
CA LYS A 258 -6.05 10.21 -9.09
C LYS A 258 -5.65 9.02 -9.97
N TYR A 259 -4.57 8.33 -9.60
CA TYR A 259 -3.99 7.29 -10.44
C TYR A 259 -4.52 5.88 -10.17
N LEU A 260 -5.37 5.71 -9.16
CA LEU A 260 -5.91 4.40 -8.79
C LEU A 260 -6.83 3.82 -9.87
N LEU A 261 -7.71 4.62 -10.49
CA LEU A 261 -8.59 4.13 -11.55
C LEU A 261 -7.83 3.72 -12.82
N PRO A 262 -6.85 4.50 -13.33
CA PRO A 262 -5.95 4.03 -14.39
C PRO A 262 -5.22 2.72 -14.07
N ILE A 263 -4.67 2.58 -12.85
CA ILE A 263 -4.00 1.34 -12.40
C ILE A 263 -5.00 0.17 -12.36
N TYR A 264 -6.20 0.39 -11.83
CA TYR A 264 -7.27 -0.60 -11.82
C TYR A 264 -7.59 -1.08 -13.25
N LYS A 265 -7.78 -0.16 -14.20
CA LYS A 265 -8.07 -0.50 -15.61
C LYS A 265 -6.98 -1.37 -16.25
N ILE A 266 -5.72 -1.26 -15.80
CA ILE A 266 -4.62 -2.13 -16.24
C ILE A 266 -4.76 -3.51 -15.61
N PHE A 267 -4.89 -3.60 -14.28
CA PHE A 267 -4.96 -4.88 -13.60
C PHE A 267 -6.23 -5.67 -13.92
N ASP A 268 -7.37 -5.01 -14.13
CA ASP A 268 -8.64 -5.64 -14.50
C ASP A 268 -8.56 -6.37 -15.86
N LYS A 269 -7.61 -5.99 -16.72
CA LYS A 269 -7.30 -6.70 -17.97
C LYS A 269 -6.35 -7.89 -17.79
N LEU A 270 -5.55 -7.89 -16.73
CA LEU A 270 -4.47 -8.85 -16.50
C LEU A 270 -4.86 -9.95 -15.49
N ILE A 271 -5.72 -9.62 -14.52
CA ILE A 271 -6.11 -10.47 -13.41
C ILE A 271 -7.63 -10.47 -13.29
N SER A 272 -8.21 -11.61 -12.90
CA SER A 272 -9.65 -11.69 -12.69
C SER A 272 -10.08 -10.77 -11.55
N LYS A 273 -10.99 -9.83 -11.84
CA LYS A 273 -11.60 -8.96 -10.83
C LYS A 273 -12.09 -9.72 -9.60
N LYS A 274 -12.78 -10.85 -9.81
CA LYS A 274 -13.32 -11.69 -8.74
C LYS A 274 -12.23 -12.20 -7.80
N GLU A 275 -11.11 -12.63 -8.36
CA GLU A 275 -9.95 -13.13 -7.60
C GLU A 275 -9.31 -12.02 -6.76
N VAL A 276 -9.16 -10.82 -7.32
CA VAL A 276 -8.65 -9.66 -6.56
C VAL A 276 -9.60 -9.30 -5.43
N LEU A 277 -10.92 -9.18 -5.71
CA LEU A 277 -11.92 -8.86 -4.69
C LEU A 277 -11.94 -9.88 -3.54
N GLU A 278 -11.82 -11.17 -3.85
CA GLU A 278 -11.77 -12.22 -2.85
C GLU A 278 -10.52 -12.07 -1.97
N LYS A 279 -9.35 -11.85 -2.57
CA LYS A 279 -8.10 -11.69 -1.84
C LYS A 279 -7.94 -10.34 -1.14
N SER A 280 -8.60 -9.29 -1.60
CA SER A 280 -8.64 -8.00 -0.92
C SER A 280 -9.35 -8.10 0.44
N LYS A 281 -10.24 -9.08 0.63
CA LYS A 281 -10.85 -9.34 1.95
C LYS A 281 -9.82 -9.65 3.03
N ASP A 282 -8.72 -10.31 2.70
CA ASP A 282 -7.65 -10.61 3.66
C ASP A 282 -7.03 -9.30 4.18
N PHE A 283 -6.90 -8.29 3.33
CA PHE A 283 -6.38 -6.96 3.72
C PHE A 283 -7.42 -6.14 4.46
N VAL A 284 -8.70 -6.21 4.07
CA VAL A 284 -9.80 -5.56 4.81
C VAL A 284 -9.94 -6.16 6.22
N ASN A 285 -9.82 -7.48 6.35
CA ASN A 285 -9.94 -8.20 7.63
C ASN A 285 -8.74 -7.98 8.55
N TYR A 286 -7.67 -7.31 8.09
CA TYR A 286 -6.55 -6.91 8.94
C TYR A 286 -7.00 -6.08 10.16
N CYS A 287 -8.14 -5.38 10.04
CA CYS A 287 -8.72 -4.61 11.14
C CYS A 287 -9.02 -5.43 12.41
N PHE A 288 -9.24 -6.75 12.27
CA PHE A 288 -9.55 -7.67 13.38
C PHE A 288 -8.31 -8.23 14.08
N LEU A 289 -7.15 -8.12 13.43
CA LEU A 289 -5.91 -8.71 13.90
C LEU A 289 -5.55 -8.16 15.30
N ASN A 290 -5.24 -9.05 16.23
CA ASN A 290 -4.87 -8.74 17.60
C ASN A 290 -5.93 -7.94 18.40
N SER A 291 -7.22 -8.06 18.03
CA SER A 291 -8.34 -7.31 18.62
C SER A 291 -8.43 -7.38 20.16
N ARG A 292 -7.92 -8.44 20.79
CA ARG A 292 -7.88 -8.57 22.26
C ARG A 292 -7.05 -7.51 22.99
N TYR A 293 -6.04 -6.92 22.35
CA TYR A 293 -5.19 -5.92 22.97
C TYR A 293 -5.76 -4.52 22.75
N LYS A 294 -6.12 -3.81 23.84
CA LYS A 294 -6.67 -2.45 23.76
C LYS A 294 -5.58 -1.38 23.61
N LEU A 295 -4.37 -1.68 24.09
CA LEU A 295 -3.23 -0.77 24.03
C LEU A 295 -2.06 -1.44 23.29
N PRO A 296 -1.27 -0.67 22.51
CA PRO A 296 -0.11 -1.21 21.81
C PRO A 296 0.96 -1.73 22.78
N MET A 297 1.02 -1.18 24.00
CA MET A 297 1.94 -1.63 25.04
C MET A 297 1.57 -3.02 25.59
N ASP A 298 0.27 -3.33 25.66
CA ASP A 298 -0.18 -4.65 26.12
C ASP A 298 0.18 -5.73 25.11
N LEU A 299 -0.02 -5.47 23.81
CA LEU A 299 0.39 -6.36 22.72
C LEU A 299 1.89 -6.65 22.78
N ALA A 300 2.70 -5.62 23.07
CA ALA A 300 4.16 -5.67 23.08
C ALA A 300 4.80 -6.38 24.28
N LYS A 301 4.00 -6.92 25.22
CA LYS A 301 4.55 -7.65 26.37
C LYS A 301 5.24 -8.94 25.91
N ARG A 302 6.45 -9.16 26.40
CA ARG A 302 7.23 -10.38 26.12
C ARG A 302 6.43 -11.62 26.55
N GLY A 303 6.47 -12.67 25.74
CA GLY A 303 5.74 -13.91 25.97
C GLY A 303 4.31 -13.90 25.44
N ASN A 304 3.76 -12.74 25.08
CA ASN A 304 2.46 -12.71 24.43
C ASN A 304 2.50 -13.44 23.10
N ILE A 305 1.52 -14.32 22.91
CA ILE A 305 1.16 -14.83 21.60
C ILE A 305 0.38 -13.73 20.88
N ILE A 306 0.67 -13.47 19.61
CA ILE A 306 0.04 -12.45 18.77
C ILE A 306 -0.14 -13.00 17.35
N GLU A 307 -1.10 -12.47 16.63
CA GLU A 307 -1.27 -12.74 15.20
C GLU A 307 -0.36 -11.79 14.40
N ALA A 308 0.36 -12.29 13.40
CA ALA A 308 1.34 -11.53 12.64
C ALA A 308 1.18 -11.81 11.14
N MET A 309 0.87 -10.78 10.35
CA MET A 309 0.78 -10.88 8.89
C MET A 309 2.15 -10.70 8.27
N LEU A 310 2.68 -11.71 7.58
CA LEU A 310 3.97 -11.64 6.89
C LEU A 310 3.89 -10.66 5.72
N VAL A 311 4.72 -9.62 5.71
CA VAL A 311 4.72 -8.58 4.67
C VAL A 311 5.96 -8.53 3.80
N SER A 312 7.09 -9.02 4.30
CA SER A 312 8.32 -9.17 3.54
C SER A 312 9.11 -10.34 4.10
N LYS A 313 9.81 -11.06 3.23
CA LYS A 313 10.64 -12.19 3.60
C LYS A 313 11.90 -12.20 2.74
N SER A 314 13.04 -12.34 3.41
CA SER A 314 14.35 -12.51 2.83
C SER A 314 15.12 -13.58 3.62
N ILE A 315 16.34 -13.91 3.19
CA ILE A 315 17.23 -14.79 3.96
C ILE A 315 17.66 -14.15 5.30
N LEU A 316 17.66 -12.82 5.38
CA LEU A 316 18.12 -12.07 6.55
C LEU A 316 17.00 -11.85 7.57
N ASN A 317 15.78 -11.62 7.10
CA ASN A 317 14.67 -11.32 7.99
C ASN A 317 13.29 -11.60 7.37
N CYS A 318 12.31 -11.73 8.27
CA CYS A 318 10.88 -11.65 7.98
C CYS A 318 10.31 -10.42 8.68
N VAL A 319 9.53 -9.62 7.96
CA VAL A 319 8.85 -8.43 8.48
C VAL A 319 7.36 -8.68 8.53
N PHE A 320 6.71 -8.28 9.62
CA PHE A 320 5.30 -8.53 9.89
C PHE A 320 4.55 -7.24 10.22
N LYS A 321 3.32 -7.13 9.71
CA LYS A 321 2.32 -6.17 10.17
C LYS A 321 1.50 -6.81 11.29
N LEU A 322 1.23 -6.05 12.35
CA LEU A 322 0.65 -6.55 13.60
C LEU A 322 -0.69 -5.89 13.97
N ASN A 323 -1.21 -5.02 13.09
CA ASN A 323 -2.31 -4.11 13.40
C ASN A 323 -2.01 -3.27 14.65
N SER A 324 -0.83 -2.67 14.62
CA SER A 324 -0.24 -1.90 15.71
C SER A 324 0.70 -0.84 15.13
N THR A 325 1.03 0.18 15.93
CA THR A 325 2.05 1.18 15.58
C THR A 325 3.47 0.59 15.52
N ARG A 326 3.62 -0.68 15.91
CA ARG A 326 4.88 -1.43 15.95
C ARG A 326 4.94 -2.45 14.82
N LYS A 327 6.15 -2.68 14.30
CA LYS A 327 6.43 -3.73 13.31
C LYS A 327 6.95 -4.99 13.99
N GLY A 328 6.55 -6.14 13.49
CA GLY A 328 7.14 -7.42 13.89
C GLY A 328 8.34 -7.76 13.02
N ILE A 329 9.42 -8.27 13.61
CA ILE A 329 10.60 -8.74 12.86
C ILE A 329 11.08 -10.07 13.43
N ALA A 330 11.34 -11.04 12.56
CA ALA A 330 12.18 -12.19 12.86
C ALA A 330 13.49 -12.02 12.06
N CYS A 331 14.63 -11.94 12.73
CA CYS A 331 15.92 -11.59 12.11
C CYS A 331 17.08 -12.52 12.49
N THR A 332 16.87 -13.48 13.39
CA THR A 332 17.88 -14.47 13.72
C THR A 332 17.74 -15.67 12.77
N PRO A 333 18.82 -16.32 12.30
CA PRO A 333 18.72 -17.47 11.39
C PRO A 333 17.73 -18.53 11.87
N SER A 334 17.74 -18.85 13.16
CA SER A 334 16.82 -19.79 13.79
C SER A 334 15.36 -19.35 13.74
N SER A 335 15.07 -18.05 13.92
CA SER A 335 13.70 -17.52 13.85
C SER A 335 13.21 -17.41 12.41
N VAL A 336 14.05 -16.93 11.49
CA VAL A 336 13.71 -16.82 10.05
C VAL A 336 13.38 -18.19 9.45
N ALA A 337 14.16 -19.22 9.79
CA ALA A 337 13.93 -20.58 9.31
C ALA A 337 12.54 -21.15 9.67
N GLN A 338 11.93 -20.69 10.77
CA GLN A 338 10.57 -21.12 11.18
C GLN A 338 9.48 -20.67 10.19
N PHE A 339 9.76 -19.64 9.38
CA PHE A 339 8.82 -19.06 8.42
C PHE A 339 9.08 -19.54 6.99
N ASN A 340 9.92 -20.56 6.77
CA ASN A 340 10.25 -21.06 5.42
C ASN A 340 9.02 -21.40 4.57
N ASN A 341 7.99 -21.99 5.17
CA ASN A 341 6.75 -22.38 4.47
C ASN A 341 5.65 -21.31 4.50
N VAL A 342 5.93 -20.12 5.07
CA VAL A 342 4.97 -19.02 5.16
C VAL A 342 5.16 -18.08 3.98
N LYS A 343 4.07 -17.69 3.34
CA LYS A 343 4.03 -16.80 2.17
C LYS A 343 3.67 -15.37 2.57
N VAL A 344 4.09 -14.40 1.77
CA VAL A 344 3.71 -13.00 1.98
C VAL A 344 2.19 -12.86 1.88
N GLY A 345 1.57 -12.24 2.89
CA GLY A 345 0.13 -12.15 3.07
C GLY A 345 -0.44 -13.14 4.08
N ASP A 346 0.26 -14.22 4.41
CA ASP A 346 -0.19 -15.18 5.41
C ASP A 346 -0.17 -14.55 6.81
N VAL A 347 -1.18 -14.88 7.62
CA VAL A 347 -1.23 -14.56 9.04
C VAL A 347 -0.82 -15.78 9.84
N VAL A 348 0.15 -15.61 10.74
CA VAL A 348 0.67 -16.68 11.60
C VAL A 348 0.70 -16.26 13.05
N MET A 349 0.59 -17.22 13.96
CA MET A 349 0.76 -16.98 15.39
C MET A 349 2.25 -16.86 15.71
N CYS A 350 2.61 -15.80 16.43
CA CYS A 350 3.98 -15.51 16.85
C CYS A 350 4.02 -15.21 18.35
N VAL A 351 5.14 -15.51 19.00
CA VAL A 351 5.43 -15.06 20.36
C VAL A 351 6.31 -13.82 20.30
N VAL A 352 5.98 -12.80 21.09
CA VAL A 352 6.84 -11.63 21.30
C VAL A 352 8.05 -12.03 22.13
N SER A 353 9.21 -12.12 21.49
CA SER A 353 10.46 -12.54 22.13
C SER A 353 11.15 -11.39 22.85
N ASN A 354 11.18 -10.21 22.22
CA ASN A 354 11.77 -8.99 22.76
C ASN A 354 11.26 -7.75 21.98
N LYS A 355 11.78 -6.57 22.30
CA LYS A 355 11.49 -5.30 21.62
C LYS A 355 12.77 -4.50 21.39
N SER A 356 12.82 -3.69 20.33
CA SER A 356 13.89 -2.72 20.12
C SER A 356 13.93 -1.67 21.23
N ILE A 357 15.06 -0.98 21.36
CA ILE A 357 15.27 0.09 22.36
C ILE A 357 14.22 1.20 22.21
N ASP A 358 13.96 1.63 20.97
CA ASP A 358 12.95 2.65 20.64
C ASP A 358 11.51 2.12 20.71
N GLN A 359 11.35 0.83 21.00
CA GLN A 359 10.08 0.13 21.11
C GLN A 359 9.24 0.07 19.82
N LYS A 360 9.76 0.49 18.66
CA LYS A 360 9.02 0.46 17.39
C LYS A 360 9.02 -0.92 16.74
N ILE A 361 9.98 -1.78 17.08
CA ILE A 361 10.11 -3.15 16.58
C ILE A 361 9.84 -4.13 17.70
N LEU A 362 9.05 -5.16 17.40
CA LEU A 362 8.87 -6.35 18.21
C LEU A 362 9.61 -7.50 17.54
N TYR A 363 10.54 -8.12 18.27
CA TYR A 363 11.19 -9.33 17.83
C TYR A 363 10.25 -10.52 18.02
N LEU A 364 10.10 -11.34 16.99
CA LEU A 364 9.13 -12.42 16.93
C LEU A 364 9.80 -13.78 16.73
N CYS A 365 9.20 -14.81 17.31
CA CYS A 365 9.42 -16.20 16.95
C CYS A 365 8.07 -16.82 16.60
N LYS A 366 8.05 -17.79 15.68
CA LYS A 366 6.81 -18.48 15.33
C LYS A 366 6.31 -19.24 16.55
N HIS A 367 5.02 -19.13 16.85
CA HIS A 367 4.39 -19.93 17.88
C HIS A 367 4.19 -21.36 17.37
N ASP A 368 4.42 -22.33 18.26
CA ASP A 368 4.27 -23.76 18.01
C ASP A 368 3.45 -24.34 19.16
N ASP A 369 2.25 -24.86 18.86
CA ASP A 369 1.34 -25.41 19.86
C ASP A 369 1.91 -26.68 20.53
N VAL A 370 2.96 -27.27 19.95
CA VAL A 370 3.57 -28.52 20.43
C VAL A 370 4.63 -28.25 21.50
N TYR A 371 5.32 -27.12 21.44
CA TYR A 371 6.45 -26.82 22.32
C TYR A 371 6.41 -25.39 22.83
N ASP A 372 6.28 -25.23 24.15
CA ASP A 372 6.56 -23.96 24.80
C ASP A 372 8.08 -23.75 24.88
N TYR A 373 8.63 -23.06 23.87
CA TYR A 373 10.05 -22.70 23.82
C TYR A 373 10.48 -21.71 24.93
N TRP A 374 9.53 -21.11 25.65
CA TRP A 374 9.74 -20.15 26.72
C TRP A 374 9.64 -20.77 28.12
N ASN A 375 8.98 -21.93 28.24
CA ASN A 375 9.07 -22.78 29.42
C ASN A 375 10.33 -23.65 29.34
N LEU A 376 11.36 -23.31 30.12
CA LEU A 376 12.64 -24.02 30.17
C LEU A 376 12.50 -25.53 30.47
N LYS A 377 11.39 -25.96 31.08
CA LYS A 377 11.13 -27.38 31.37
C LYS A 377 10.50 -28.13 30.19
N GLU A 378 9.71 -27.45 29.37
CA GLU A 378 8.95 -28.05 28.26
C GLU A 378 9.64 -27.87 26.90
N ARG A 379 10.62 -26.97 26.82
CA ARG A 379 11.41 -26.74 25.61
C ARG A 379 12.22 -27.99 25.20
N PRO A 380 12.15 -28.42 23.92
CA PRO A 380 12.97 -29.52 23.42
C PRO A 380 14.47 -29.13 23.43
N ARG A 381 15.28 -29.91 24.16
CA ARG A 381 16.73 -29.70 24.26
C ARG A 381 17.41 -30.04 22.93
N GLY A 382 18.35 -29.19 22.50
CA GLY A 382 19.21 -29.43 21.34
C GLY A 382 18.70 -28.97 19.96
N LYS A 383 17.44 -28.54 19.81
CA LYS A 383 16.87 -28.11 18.52
C LYS A 383 16.69 -26.60 18.36
N PHE A 384 16.60 -25.86 19.46
CA PHE A 384 16.36 -24.43 19.46
C PHE A 384 17.13 -23.79 20.61
N LYS A 385 17.94 -22.78 20.32
CA LYS A 385 18.45 -21.79 21.29
C LYS A 385 17.82 -20.46 20.90
N PRO A 386 16.86 -19.92 21.67
CA PRO A 386 16.39 -18.55 21.44
C PRO A 386 17.57 -17.64 21.77
N SER A 387 18.22 -17.10 20.73
CA SER A 387 19.47 -16.34 20.84
C SER A 387 19.31 -15.00 21.56
N ILE A 388 18.09 -14.61 21.94
CA ILE A 388 17.78 -13.30 22.52
C ILE A 388 17.75 -13.34 24.06
N HIS A 389 17.98 -14.50 24.70
CA HIS A 389 17.93 -14.59 26.16
C HIS A 389 19.10 -13.90 26.88
N GLU A 390 20.19 -13.57 26.18
CA GLU A 390 21.45 -13.18 26.83
C GLU A 390 22.10 -11.91 26.27
N ASN A 391 21.58 -11.33 25.17
CA ASN A 391 22.22 -10.17 24.56
C ASN A 391 21.62 -8.86 25.09
N ALA A 392 22.47 -8.04 25.70
CA ALA A 392 22.18 -6.66 26.07
C ALA A 392 22.15 -5.71 24.85
N VAL A 393 22.42 -6.24 23.66
CA VAL A 393 22.59 -5.51 22.39
C VAL A 393 21.44 -5.86 21.44
N ASP A 394 21.00 -4.88 20.65
CA ASP A 394 19.94 -5.08 19.66
C ASP A 394 20.39 -6.12 18.60
N PRO A 395 19.62 -7.21 18.37
CA PRO A 395 20.00 -8.26 17.43
C PRO A 395 20.27 -7.76 16.01
N MET A 396 19.62 -6.67 15.56
CA MET A 396 19.91 -6.10 14.24
C MET A 396 21.28 -5.42 14.17
N ILE A 397 21.80 -4.92 15.29
CA ILE A 397 23.11 -4.27 15.34
C ILE A 397 24.23 -5.33 15.27
N GLU A 398 24.07 -6.45 15.98
CA GLU A 398 25.06 -7.54 15.97
C GLU A 398 25.29 -8.14 14.58
N PHE A 399 24.29 -8.18 13.70
CA PHE A 399 24.48 -8.65 12.33
C PHE A 399 25.28 -7.67 11.46
N CYS A 400 25.11 -6.36 11.64
CA CYS A 400 25.86 -5.35 10.88
C CYS A 400 27.35 -5.31 11.24
N ASP A 401 27.70 -5.58 12.51
CA ASP A 401 29.09 -5.59 12.95
C ASP A 401 29.87 -6.81 12.43
N ASN A 402 29.18 -7.92 12.17
CA ASN A 402 29.80 -9.13 11.62
C ASN A 402 30.03 -9.08 10.10
N GLU A 403 29.33 -8.21 9.36
CA GLU A 403 29.57 -8.01 7.92
C GLU A 403 30.78 -7.11 7.62
N ASN A 404 31.26 -6.32 8.60
CA ASN A 404 32.44 -5.46 8.45
C ASN A 404 33.77 -6.16 8.81
N LEU A 405 33.74 -7.46 9.09
CA LEU A 405 34.90 -8.26 9.48
C LEU A 405 35.30 -9.35 8.46
N SER A 406 34.77 -9.31 7.23
CA SER A 406 35.16 -10.21 6.14
C SER A 406 35.93 -9.53 5.03
#